data_AF-A0A9W9JIP5-F1
#
_entry.id   AF-A0A9W9JIP5-F1
#
_cell.length_a   1.000
_cell.length_b   1.000
_cell.length_c   1.000
_cell.angle_alpha   90.00
_cell.angle_beta   90.00
_cell.angle_gamma   90.00
#
_symmetry.space_group_name_H-M   'P 1'
#
loop_
_entity.id
_entity.type
_entity.pdbx_description
1 polymer ?
#
loop_
_entity_poly.entity_id
_entity_poly.type
_entity_poly.pdbx_seq_one_letter_code
_entity_poly.pdbx_strand_id
1 'polypeptide(L)'
;WKSTGLESRDNRRNTAREFLSDALHLCDQLGYCEELREKVQQMNRLFEDTRYEEVTPEDLASIKIAMVGGRGGMATNSGHWYSCINGHPFAIGECGMPMQLARCPECGAPIGGHNHQAIEGVSRAEHME
;
A
#
# COMPACT_ATOMS: atom_id res chain seq x y z
N TRP A 1 -22.07 -0.44 9.59
CA TRP A 1 -22.01 -1.63 10.44
C TRP A 1 -20.55 -1.75 10.87
N LYS A 2 -20.21 -1.36 12.11
CA LYS A 2 -18.81 -1.29 12.54
C LYS A 2 -18.28 -2.69 12.85
N SER A 3 -17.13 -3.00 12.29
CA SER A 3 -16.41 -4.26 12.40
C SER A 3 -15.77 -4.40 13.78
N THR A 4 -16.58 -4.61 14.83
CA THR A 4 -16.14 -4.74 16.23
C THR A 4 -15.06 -5.84 16.42
N GLY A 5 -15.04 -6.83 15.53
CA GLY A 5 -14.05 -7.90 15.53
C GLY A 5 -12.66 -7.52 15.03
N LEU A 6 -12.54 -6.56 14.09
CA LEU A 6 -11.24 -6.06 13.62
C LEU A 6 -10.63 -5.11 14.65
N GLU A 7 -11.42 -4.14 15.15
CA GLU A 7 -11.00 -3.23 16.24
C GLU A 7 -10.54 -4.01 17.48
N SER A 8 -11.22 -5.11 17.83
CA SER A 8 -10.81 -5.98 18.94
C SER A 8 -9.49 -6.72 18.70
N ARG A 9 -9.16 -7.06 17.46
CA ARG A 9 -7.90 -7.75 17.11
C ARG A 9 -6.74 -6.77 17.07
N ASP A 10 -6.95 -5.60 16.48
CA ASP A 10 -5.95 -4.54 16.42
C ASP A 10 -5.62 -4.02 17.82
N ASN A 11 -6.64 -3.86 18.67
CA ASN A 11 -6.43 -3.48 20.07
C ASN A 11 -5.59 -4.53 20.84
N ARG A 12 -5.88 -5.83 20.66
CA ARG A 12 -5.08 -6.90 21.26
C ARG A 12 -3.64 -6.94 20.74
N ARG A 13 -3.44 -6.64 19.45
CA ARG A 13 -2.12 -6.56 18.82
C ARG A 13 -1.31 -5.39 19.40
N ASN A 14 -1.93 -4.23 19.55
CA ASN A 14 -1.30 -3.05 20.13
C ASN A 14 -0.88 -3.28 21.58
N THR A 15 -1.78 -3.85 22.40
CA THR A 15 -1.44 -4.21 23.78
C THR A 15 -0.28 -5.23 23.86
N ALA A 16 -0.24 -6.22 22.95
CA ALA A 16 0.88 -7.16 22.92
C ALA A 16 2.21 -6.48 22.59
N ARG A 17 2.22 -5.48 21.69
CA ARG A 17 3.41 -4.70 21.36
C ARG A 17 3.90 -3.86 22.53
N GLU A 18 2.99 -3.20 23.24
CA GLU A 18 3.31 -2.43 24.44
C GLU A 18 4.00 -3.32 25.49
N PHE A 19 3.44 -4.51 25.77
CA PHE A 19 4.07 -5.45 26.70
C PHE A 19 5.43 -5.97 26.24
N LEU A 20 5.63 -6.21 24.94
CA LEU A 20 6.92 -6.64 24.40
C LEU A 20 7.98 -5.52 24.47
N SER A 21 7.56 -4.26 24.28
CA SER A 21 8.43 -3.10 24.46
C SER A 21 8.86 -2.96 25.93
N ASP A 22 7.93 -3.08 26.87
CA ASP A 22 8.24 -3.03 28.30
C ASP A 22 9.17 -4.17 28.71
N ALA A 23 8.92 -5.39 28.20
CA ALA A 23 9.76 -6.55 28.45
C ALA A 23 11.20 -6.35 27.95
N LEU A 24 11.40 -5.69 26.80
CA LEU A 24 12.75 -5.35 26.32
C LEU A 24 13.46 -4.38 27.26
N HIS A 25 12.76 -3.34 27.74
CA HIS A 25 13.35 -2.38 28.66
C HIS A 25 13.78 -3.04 29.98
N LEU A 26 12.95 -3.97 30.50
CA LEU A 26 13.30 -4.76 31.68
C LEU A 26 14.51 -5.66 31.44
N CYS A 27 14.64 -6.25 30.23
CA CYS A 27 15.82 -7.06 29.89
C CYS A 27 17.11 -6.24 29.91
N ASP A 28 17.06 -4.99 29.41
CA ASP A 28 18.22 -4.08 29.44
C ASP A 28 18.60 -3.69 30.88
N GLN A 29 17.62 -3.52 31.76
CA GLN A 29 17.86 -3.22 33.18
C GLN A 29 18.47 -4.40 33.96
N LEU A 30 18.13 -5.64 33.59
CA LEU A 30 18.59 -6.84 34.28
C LEU A 30 20.04 -7.22 33.94
N GLY A 31 20.62 -6.67 32.86
CA GLY A 31 22.06 -6.70 32.57
C GLY A 31 22.71 -8.06 32.27
N TYR A 32 22.04 -9.19 32.54
CA TYR A 32 22.60 -10.55 32.42
C TYR A 32 21.68 -11.54 31.70
N CYS A 33 20.76 -11.07 30.86
CA CYS A 33 19.79 -11.92 30.18
C CYS A 33 19.76 -11.69 28.67
N GLU A 34 20.91 -11.79 28.00
CA GLU A 34 21.02 -11.60 26.55
C GLU A 34 20.13 -12.57 25.76
N GLU A 35 20.08 -13.84 26.15
CA GLU A 35 19.20 -14.84 25.53
C GLU A 35 17.70 -14.48 25.68
N LEU A 36 17.31 -13.92 26.83
CA LEU A 36 15.93 -13.47 27.04
C LEU A 36 15.64 -12.24 26.17
N ARG A 37 16.58 -11.29 26.10
CA ARG A 37 16.48 -10.11 25.25
C ARG A 37 16.29 -10.51 23.79
N GLU A 38 17.10 -11.44 23.29
CA GLU A 38 16.98 -11.95 21.91
C GLU A 38 15.61 -12.58 21.63
N LYS A 39 15.10 -13.40 22.56
CA LYS A 39 13.77 -14.02 22.42
C LYS A 39 12.66 -12.97 22.38
N VAL A 40 12.71 -11.96 23.25
CA VAL A 40 11.72 -10.87 23.27
C VAL A 40 11.83 -10.03 21.98
N GLN A 41 13.05 -9.76 21.48
CA GLN A 41 13.24 -9.07 20.20
C GLN A 41 12.64 -9.85 19.02
N GLN A 42 12.85 -11.18 18.97
CA GLN A 42 12.25 -12.04 17.96
C GLN A 42 10.72 -12.02 18.03
N MET A 43 10.15 -12.08 19.24
CA MET A 43 8.71 -11.96 19.43
C MET A 43 8.21 -10.59 18.94
N ASN A 44 8.91 -9.50 19.24
CA ASN A 44 8.52 -8.16 18.81
C ASN A 44 8.42 -8.05 17.28
N ARG A 45 9.36 -8.64 16.53
CA ARG A 45 9.31 -8.69 15.05
C ARG A 45 8.04 -9.36 14.51
N LEU A 46 7.47 -10.33 15.23
CA LEU A 46 6.22 -11.01 14.81
C LEU A 46 4.99 -10.10 14.96
N PHE A 47 5.06 -9.11 15.85
CA PHE A 47 3.98 -8.17 16.15
C PHE A 47 4.19 -6.78 15.52
N GLU A 48 5.27 -6.56 14.77
CA GLU A 48 5.45 -5.37 13.94
C GLU A 48 4.30 -5.22 12.91
N ASP A 49 4.00 -3.97 12.55
CA ASP A 49 2.73 -3.57 11.90
C ASP A 49 2.77 -3.78 10.38
N THR A 50 3.98 -3.77 9.82
CA THR A 50 4.24 -3.84 8.39
C THR A 50 5.21 -4.98 8.12
N ARG A 51 4.67 -6.14 7.73
CA ARG A 51 5.46 -7.16 7.04
C ARG A 51 5.47 -6.80 5.57
N TYR A 52 6.50 -6.12 5.11
CA TYR A 52 6.85 -6.16 3.69
C TYR A 52 7.45 -7.55 3.46
N GLU A 53 6.63 -8.44 2.91
CA GLU A 53 7.13 -9.68 2.33
C GLU A 53 7.72 -9.32 0.95
N GLU A 54 8.89 -9.87 0.61
CA GLU A 54 9.43 -9.71 -0.74
C GLU A 54 8.43 -10.29 -1.74
N VAL A 55 7.88 -9.44 -2.60
CA VAL A 55 6.91 -9.86 -3.61
C VAL A 55 7.68 -10.59 -4.70
N THR A 56 7.38 -11.88 -4.87
CA THR A 56 8.02 -12.68 -5.92
C THR A 56 7.60 -12.21 -7.32
N PRO A 57 8.41 -12.46 -8.35
CA PRO A 57 8.01 -12.20 -9.73
C PRO A 57 6.68 -12.86 -10.11
N GLU A 58 6.41 -14.05 -9.56
CA GLU A 58 5.17 -14.79 -9.75
C GLU A 58 3.97 -14.10 -9.10
N ASP A 59 4.14 -13.54 -7.89
CA ASP A 59 3.09 -12.78 -7.20
C ASP A 59 2.79 -11.47 -7.93
N LEU A 60 3.83 -10.75 -8.38
CA LEU A 60 3.71 -9.56 -9.23
C LEU A 60 2.96 -9.88 -10.52
N ALA A 61 3.27 -11.00 -11.19
CA ALA A 61 2.57 -11.44 -12.38
C ALA A 61 1.10 -11.77 -12.10
N SER A 62 0.81 -12.43 -10.98
CA SER A 62 -0.56 -12.78 -10.57
C SER A 62 -1.40 -11.54 -10.28
N ILE A 63 -0.82 -10.56 -9.58
CA ILE A 63 -1.47 -9.26 -9.31
C ILE A 63 -1.72 -8.52 -10.63
N LYS A 64 -0.74 -8.50 -11.55
CA LYS A 64 -0.90 -7.88 -12.87
C LYS A 64 -2.05 -8.50 -13.65
N ILE A 65 -2.16 -9.84 -13.69
CA ILE A 65 -3.25 -10.54 -14.38
C ILE A 65 -4.60 -10.17 -13.76
N ALA A 66 -4.71 -10.11 -12.44
CA ALA A 66 -5.95 -9.73 -11.77
C ALA A 66 -6.33 -8.26 -12.05
N MET A 67 -5.36 -7.34 -12.01
CA MET A 67 -5.55 -5.90 -12.22
C MET A 67 -5.91 -5.57 -13.68
N VAL A 68 -5.36 -6.30 -14.65
CA VAL A 68 -5.57 -6.06 -16.08
C VAL A 68 -6.74 -6.89 -16.61
N GLY A 69 -6.73 -8.21 -16.41
CA GLY A 69 -7.65 -9.15 -17.07
C GLY A 69 -8.83 -9.65 -16.23
N GLY A 70 -8.89 -9.34 -14.93
CA GLY A 70 -10.01 -9.74 -14.06
C GLY A 70 -11.32 -9.00 -14.40
N ARG A 71 -12.46 -9.47 -13.88
CA ARG A 71 -13.74 -8.74 -13.98
C ARG A 71 -13.59 -7.37 -13.29
N GLY A 72 -13.68 -6.29 -14.07
CA GLY A 72 -13.47 -4.91 -13.60
C GLY A 72 -12.00 -4.44 -13.67
N GLY A 73 -11.10 -5.28 -14.19
CA GLY A 73 -9.71 -4.91 -14.47
C GLY A 73 -9.58 -3.98 -15.68
N MET A 74 -8.43 -3.32 -15.82
CA MET A 74 -8.19 -2.26 -16.82
C MET A 74 -8.41 -2.67 -18.29
N ALA A 75 -8.26 -3.96 -18.63
CA ALA A 75 -8.58 -4.44 -19.98
C ALA A 75 -10.09 -4.67 -20.19
N THR A 76 -10.85 -4.89 -19.12
CA THR A 76 -12.31 -5.12 -19.15
C THR A 76 -13.12 -3.85 -18.95
N ASN A 77 -12.55 -2.88 -18.25
CA ASN A 77 -13.11 -1.58 -17.91
C ASN A 77 -12.15 -0.60 -18.56
N SER A 78 -12.53 0.06 -19.66
CA SER A 78 -11.72 0.80 -20.65
C SER A 78 -10.63 1.72 -20.09
N GLY A 79 -9.70 1.20 -19.30
CA GLY A 79 -8.89 1.96 -18.37
C GLY A 79 -7.54 2.24 -19.00
N HIS A 80 -7.09 3.48 -18.88
CA HIS A 80 -5.86 3.93 -19.53
C HIS A 80 -4.88 4.45 -18.49
N TRP A 81 -3.60 4.23 -18.76
CA TRP A 81 -2.51 4.80 -17.99
C TRP A 81 -2.25 6.24 -18.44
N TYR A 82 -1.95 7.10 -17.47
CA TYR A 82 -1.57 8.49 -17.67
C TYR A 82 -0.33 8.82 -16.84
N SER A 83 0.37 9.88 -17.24
CA SER A 83 1.49 10.46 -16.51
C SER A 83 1.13 11.87 -16.07
N CYS A 84 1.53 12.25 -14.85
CA CYS A 84 1.48 13.64 -14.42
C CYS A 84 2.58 14.47 -15.11
N ILE A 85 2.59 15.79 -14.90
CA ILE A 85 3.60 16.70 -15.47
C ILE A 85 5.04 16.35 -15.09
N ASN A 86 5.23 15.61 -13.99
CA ASN A 86 6.53 15.14 -13.52
C ASN A 86 6.85 13.69 -13.95
N GLY A 87 5.98 13.05 -14.74
CA GLY A 87 6.21 11.72 -15.30
C GLY A 87 5.68 10.55 -14.46
N HIS A 88 5.17 10.77 -13.26
CA HIS A 88 4.65 9.70 -12.39
C HIS A 88 3.39 9.05 -12.99
N PRO A 89 3.34 7.71 -13.11
CA PRO A 89 2.24 7.02 -13.72
C PRO A 89 1.04 6.86 -12.79
N PHE A 90 -0.17 6.94 -13.35
CA PHE A 90 -1.42 6.66 -12.65
C PHE A 90 -2.46 6.08 -13.62
N ALA A 91 -3.43 5.31 -13.12
CA ALA A 91 -4.45 4.68 -13.93
C ALA A 91 -5.80 5.40 -13.80
N ILE A 92 -6.55 5.51 -14.91
CA ILE A 92 -7.94 5.94 -14.94
C ILE A 92 -8.80 4.76 -15.36
N GLY A 93 -9.56 4.16 -14.42
CA GLY A 93 -10.18 2.85 -14.62
C GLY A 93 -11.63 2.81 -15.15
N GLU A 94 -12.44 3.87 -15.02
CA GLU A 94 -13.87 3.78 -15.39
C GLU A 94 -14.12 3.90 -16.89
N CYS A 95 -14.08 5.12 -17.43
CA CYS A 95 -14.25 5.41 -18.85
C CYS A 95 -12.92 5.57 -19.60
N GLY A 96 -11.79 5.38 -18.88
CA GLY A 96 -10.45 5.56 -19.42
C GLY A 96 -10.00 6.98 -19.61
N MET A 97 -10.87 7.96 -19.43
CA MET A 97 -10.58 9.35 -19.75
C MET A 97 -10.75 10.26 -18.53
N PRO A 98 -10.01 11.38 -18.46
CA PRO A 98 -10.03 12.24 -17.28
C PRO A 98 -11.38 12.97 -17.12
N MET A 99 -12.06 12.69 -16.01
CA MET A 99 -13.38 13.26 -15.69
C MET A 99 -13.42 13.97 -14.34
N GLN A 100 -12.41 13.76 -13.50
CA GLN A 100 -12.27 14.40 -12.19
C GLN A 100 -10.84 14.88 -11.99
N LEU A 101 -10.68 15.95 -11.21
CA LEU A 101 -9.38 16.40 -10.73
C LEU A 101 -8.96 15.62 -9.49
N ALA A 102 -7.68 15.26 -9.44
CA ALA A 102 -7.04 14.67 -8.27
C ALA A 102 -5.61 15.19 -8.11
N ARG A 103 -4.88 14.64 -7.13
CA ARG A 103 -3.47 14.96 -6.88
C ARG A 103 -2.62 13.72 -7.11
N CYS A 104 -1.48 13.89 -7.78
CA CYS A 104 -0.49 12.84 -7.94
C CYS A 104 -0.04 12.36 -6.55
N PRO A 105 -0.10 11.05 -6.26
CA PRO A 105 0.26 10.52 -4.95
C PRO A 105 1.76 10.66 -4.65
N GLU A 106 2.60 10.80 -5.68
CA GLU A 106 4.05 10.92 -5.52
C GLU A 106 4.52 12.37 -5.34
N CYS A 107 4.04 13.30 -6.17
CA CYS A 107 4.55 14.68 -6.19
C CYS A 107 3.50 15.76 -5.89
N GLY A 108 2.24 15.40 -5.70
CA GLY A 108 1.15 16.35 -5.44
C GLY A 108 0.77 17.24 -6.62
N ALA A 109 1.39 17.08 -7.80
CA ALA A 109 1.00 17.77 -9.01
C ALA A 109 -0.48 17.48 -9.33
N PRO A 110 -1.23 18.45 -9.88
CA PRO A 110 -2.61 18.19 -10.28
C PRO A 110 -2.62 17.12 -11.37
N ILE A 111 -3.57 16.18 -11.28
CA ILE A 111 -3.79 15.12 -12.27
C ILE A 111 -5.28 15.03 -12.63
N GLY A 112 -5.59 14.28 -13.69
CA GLY A 112 -6.96 14.08 -14.13
C GLY A 112 -7.41 15.17 -15.11
N GLY A 113 -8.68 15.59 -14.99
CA GLY A 113 -9.30 16.47 -15.98
C GLY A 113 -10.82 16.53 -15.90
N HIS A 114 -11.45 17.10 -16.92
CA HIS A 114 -12.91 17.23 -17.02
C HIS A 114 -13.37 17.01 -18.44
N ASN A 115 -14.61 16.55 -18.62
CA ASN A 115 -15.21 16.32 -19.95
C ASN A 115 -14.29 15.50 -20.88
N HIS A 116 -13.65 14.46 -20.33
CA HIS A 116 -12.69 13.60 -21.01
C HIS A 116 -11.41 14.31 -21.51
N GLN A 117 -11.14 15.53 -21.06
CA GLN A 117 -9.93 16.28 -21.37
C GLN A 117 -9.01 16.34 -20.17
N ALA A 118 -7.78 15.89 -20.36
CA ALA A 118 -6.70 16.03 -19.39
C ALA A 118 -6.39 17.52 -19.15
N ILE A 119 -6.04 17.87 -17.91
CA ILE A 119 -5.44 19.17 -17.63
C ILE A 119 -4.03 19.26 -18.22
N GLU A 120 -3.53 20.49 -18.34
CA GLU A 120 -2.18 20.76 -18.85
C GLU A 120 -1.10 19.96 -18.10
N GLY A 121 -0.19 19.35 -18.86
CA GLY A 121 0.90 18.54 -18.33
C GLY A 121 0.53 17.09 -18.01
N VAL A 122 -0.75 16.70 -18.09
CA VAL A 122 -1.17 15.29 -17.98
C VAL A 122 -1.26 14.68 -19.37
N SER A 123 -0.61 13.53 -19.58
CA SER A 123 -0.59 12.84 -20.88
C SER A 123 -0.86 11.34 -20.73
N ARG A 124 -1.40 10.70 -21.77
CA ARG A 124 -1.59 9.24 -21.78
C ARG A 124 -0.24 8.53 -21.85
N ALA A 125 -0.06 7.50 -21.03
CA ALA A 125 1.16 6.73 -20.91
C ALA A 125 1.05 5.44 -21.75
N GLU A 126 1.08 5.59 -23.08
CA GLU A 126 0.89 4.46 -24.02
C GLU A 126 1.93 3.34 -23.84
N HIS A 127 3.11 3.65 -23.29
CA HIS A 127 4.16 2.66 -23.00
C HIS A 127 3.83 1.69 -21.85
N MET A 128 2.75 1.94 -21.10
CA MET A 128 2.30 1.10 -19.97
C MET A 128 1.08 0.23 -20.30
N GLU A 129 0.56 0.36 -21.53
CA GLU A 129 -0.54 -0.45 -22.07
C GLU A 129 0.01 -1.71 -22.76
#